data_AF-A0A430SFJ1-F1
#
_entry.id   AF-A0A430SFJ1-F1
#
_cell.length_a   1.000
_cell.length_b   1.000
_cell.length_c   1.000
_cell.angle_alpha   90.00
_cell.angle_beta   90.00
_cell.angle_gamma   90.00
#
_symmetry.space_group_name_H-M   'P 1'
#
loop_
_entity.id
_entity.type
_entity.pdbx_description
1 polymer ?
#
loop_
_entity_poly.entity_id
_entity_poly.type
_entity_poly.pdbx_seq_one_letter_code
_entity_poly.pdbx_strand_id
1 'polypeptide(L)' 'MDVGKRLLKVEEVRRLVGEDRLGRDAAYALARRYGVRLGKRLLVPSRVVEALLEGKLEELEKTPGVEARGR' A
#
# COMPACT_ATOMS: atom_id res chain seq x y z
N MET A 1 1.58 -11.06 -14.20
CA MET A 1 2.35 -9.83 -13.96
C MET A 1 3.38 -10.14 -12.89
N ASP A 2 4.64 -9.72 -13.05
CA ASP A 2 5.67 -9.90 -12.02
C ASP A 2 5.46 -8.83 -10.94
N VAL A 3 4.59 -9.12 -9.96
CA VAL A 3 4.10 -8.12 -8.98
C VAL A 3 4.85 -8.15 -7.65
N GLY A 4 5.90 -8.97 -7.55
CA GLY A 4 6.58 -9.24 -6.28
C GLY A 4 7.31 -8.05 -5.64
N LYS A 5 7.56 -6.95 -6.37
CA LYS A 5 8.47 -5.88 -5.90
C LYS A 5 8.13 -4.43 -6.29
N ARG A 6 6.94 -4.14 -6.84
CA ARG A 6 6.64 -2.75 -7.24
C ARG A 6 6.18 -1.91 -6.04
N LEU A 7 6.83 -0.77 -5.85
CA LEU A 7 6.41 0.26 -4.90
C LEU A 7 5.70 1.39 -5.64
N LEU A 8 4.52 1.78 -5.15
CA LEU A 8 3.65 2.77 -5.76
C LEU A 8 3.59 4.01 -4.88
N LYS A 9 3.59 5.19 -5.49
CA LYS A 9 3.24 6.43 -4.78
C LYS A 9 1.75 6.43 -4.44
N VAL A 10 1.38 7.17 -3.40
CA VAL A 10 -0.02 7.34 -2.99
C VAL A 10 -0.91 7.78 -4.17
N GLU A 11 -0.42 8.66 -5.03
CA GLU A 11 -1.15 9.10 -6.23
C GLU A 11 -1.36 7.97 -7.25
N GLU A 12 -0.37 7.10 -7.44
CA GLU A 12 -0.50 5.94 -8.33
C GLU A 12 -1.51 4.94 -7.77
N VAL A 13 -1.53 4.72 -6.46
CA VAL A 13 -2.54 3.86 -5.80
C VAL A 13 -3.95 4.41 -6.06
N ARG A 14 -4.16 5.72 -5.89
CA ARG A 14 -5.46 6.34 -6.13
C ARG A 14 -5.91 6.20 -7.59
N ARG A 15 -5.00 6.35 -8.55
CA ARG A 15 -5.31 6.14 -9.97
C ARG A 15 -5.68 4.69 -10.28
N LEU A 16 -5.01 3.73 -9.66
CA LEU A 16 -5.27 2.30 -9.87
C LEU A 16 -6.60 1.85 -9.24
N VAL A 17 -6.89 2.34 -8.03
CA VAL A 17 -8.13 2.00 -7.31
C VAL A 17 -9.33 2.79 -7.83
N GLY A 18 -9.08 3.96 -8.42
CA GLY A 18 -10.08 4.95 -8.81
C GLY A 18 -10.17 6.05 -7.77
N GLU A 19 -10.05 7.30 -8.21
CA GLU A 19 -10.01 8.46 -7.32
C GLU A 19 -11.34 8.69 -6.58
N ASP A 20 -12.45 8.23 -7.17
CA ASP A 20 -13.80 8.26 -6.59
C ASP A 20 -13.98 7.18 -5.51
N ARG A 21 -13.20 6.11 -5.57
CA ARG A 21 -13.27 4.97 -4.64
C ARG A 21 -12.28 5.08 -3.48
N LEU A 22 -11.14 5.74 -3.72
CA LEU A 22 -10.10 5.96 -2.72
C LEU A 22 -9.74 7.44 -2.60
N GLY A 23 -10.36 8.06 -1.59
CA GLY A 23 -10.06 9.43 -1.19
C GLY A 23 -8.60 9.61 -0.76
N ARG A 24 -8.12 10.86 -0.83
CA ARG A 24 -6.73 11.21 -0.52
C ARG A 24 -6.33 10.77 0.89
N ASP A 25 -7.14 11.09 1.89
CA ASP A 25 -6.81 10.81 3.28
C ASP A 25 -6.81 9.31 3.58
N ALA A 26 -7.77 8.59 3.00
CA ALA A 26 -7.82 7.13 3.07
C ALA A 26 -6.58 6.48 2.41
N ALA A 27 -6.14 6.99 1.26
CA ALA A 27 -4.93 6.51 0.60
C ALA A 27 -3.67 6.74 1.46
N TYR A 28 -3.55 7.90 2.12
CA TYR A 28 -2.46 8.18 3.04
C TYR A 28 -2.54 7.32 4.32
N ALA A 29 -3.73 7.06 4.84
CA ALA A 29 -3.93 6.16 5.97
C ALA A 29 -3.51 4.73 5.63
N LEU A 30 -3.91 4.23 4.46
CA LEU A 30 -3.48 2.94 3.93
C LEU A 30 -1.95 2.87 3.82
N ALA A 31 -1.32 3.89 3.24
CA ALA A 31 0.13 3.95 3.09
C ALA A 31 0.87 3.98 4.43
N ARG A 32 0.31 4.65 5.45
CA ARG A 32 0.90 4.66 6.81
C ARG A 32 0.78 3.30 7.51
N ARG A 33 -0.31 2.56 7.27
CA ARG A 33 -0.57 1.28 7.93
C ARG A 33 0.15 0.10 7.26
N TYR A 34 0.13 0.05 5.93
CA TYR A 34 0.61 -1.11 5.16
C TYR A 34 1.75 -0.79 4.20
N GLY A 35 2.05 0.49 4.01
CA GLY A 35 3.12 0.94 3.13
C GLY A 35 4.50 0.87 3.77
N VAL A 36 5.48 1.33 3.02
CA VAL A 36 6.88 1.46 3.44
C VAL A 36 7.33 2.90 3.28
N ARG A 37 8.21 3.34 4.18
CA ARG A 37 8.79 4.68 4.14
C ARG A 37 10.21 4.60 3.60
N LEU A 38 10.46 5.28 2.49
CA LEU A 38 11.78 5.39 1.86
C LEU A 38 12.24 6.84 1.94
N GLY A 39 13.13 7.12 2.89
CA GLY A 39 13.51 8.49 3.26
C GLY A 39 12.28 9.29 3.71
N LYS A 40 12.00 10.40 2.99
CA LYS A 40 10.84 11.27 3.26
C LYS A 40 9.55 10.84 2.53
N ARG A 41 9.58 9.75 1.75
CA ARG A 41 8.46 9.33 0.89
C ARG A 41 7.73 8.14 1.46
N LEU A 42 6.39 8.17 1.40
CA LEU A 42 5.50 7.03 1.69
C LEU A 42 5.15 6.33 0.38
N LEU A 43 5.40 5.02 0.36
CA LEU A 43 5.15 4.15 -0.79
C LEU A 43 4.28 2.97 -0.37
N VAL A 44 3.52 2.43 -1.31
CA VAL A 44 2.61 1.31 -1.09
C VAL A 44 3.08 0.15 -1.96
N PRO A 45 3.43 -1.00 -1.38
CA PRO A 45 3.71 -2.20 -2.15
C PRO A 45 2.50 -2.60 -3.00
N SER A 46 2.75 -3.04 -4.24
CA SER A 46 1.71 -3.50 -5.16
C SER A 46 0.80 -4.57 -4.56
N ARG A 47 1.36 -5.53 -3.82
CA ARG A 47 0.58 -6.56 -3.09
C ARG A 47 -0.49 -5.98 -2.15
N VAL A 48 -0.26 -4.79 -1.58
CA VAL A 48 -1.23 -4.12 -0.71
C VAL A 48 -2.39 -3.58 -1.53
N VAL A 49 -2.09 -3.04 -2.71
CA VAL A 49 -3.11 -2.53 -3.63
C VAL A 49 -3.95 -3.68 -4.19
N GLU A 50 -3.34 -4.81 -4.52
CA GLU A 50 -4.05 -6.02 -4.94
C GLU A 50 -5.00 -6.52 -3.84
N ALA A 51 -4.50 -6.68 -2.62
CA ALA A 51 -5.32 -7.09 -1.50
C ALA A 51 -6.46 -6.08 -1.19
N LEU A 52 -6.24 -4.78 -1.40
CA LEU A 52 -7.29 -3.77 -1.31
C LEU A 52 -8.37 -3.98 -2.37
N LEU A 53 -7.99 -4.24 -3.63
CA LEU A 53 -8.91 -4.48 -4.72
C LEU A 53 -9.68 -5.81 -4.56
N GLU A 54 -9.04 -6.81 -3.97
CA GLU A 54 -9.65 -8.11 -3.69
C GLU A 54 -10.48 -8.13 -2.39
N GLY A 55 -10.46 -7.07 -1.58
CA GLY A 55 -11.12 -7.02 -0.28
C GLY A 55 -10.47 -7.91 0.79
N LYS A 56 -9.18 -8.25 0.64
CA LYS A 56 -8.40 -9.18 1.48
C LYS A 56 -7.30 -8.50 2.29
N LEU A 57 -7.45 -7.21 2.63
CA LEU A 57 -6.43 -6.49 3.40
C LEU A 57 -6.12 -7.14 4.76
N GLU A 58 -7.10 -7.79 5.38
CA GLU A 58 -6.94 -8.48 6.68
C GLU A 58 -5.93 -9.66 6.61
N GLU A 59 -5.75 -10.25 5.43
CA GLU A 59 -4.78 -11.34 5.23
C GLU A 59 -3.33 -10.84 5.28
N LEU A 60 -3.10 -9.55 4.97
CA LEU A 60 -1.78 -8.94 5.06
C LEU A 60 -1.30 -8.80 6.50
N GLU A 61 -2.21 -8.65 7.47
CA GLU A 61 -1.87 -8.48 8.89
C GLU A 61 -1.39 -9.78 9.54
N LYS A 62 -1.77 -10.92 8.96
CA LYS A 62 -1.37 -12.26 9.42
C LYS A 62 0.01 -12.69 8.94
N THR A 63 0.62 -11.92 8.02
CA THR A 63 1.95 -12.21 7.48
C THR A 63 2.99 -11.28 8.10
N PRO A 64 3.76 -11.72 9.11
CA PRO A 64 4.85 -10.92 9.66
C PRO A 64 5.98 -10.87 8.64
N GLY A 65 6.06 -9.77 7.87
CA GLY A 65 7.09 -9.61 6.84
C GLY A 65 7.26 -8.19 6.32
N VAL A 66 6.67 -7.19 6.96
CA VAL A 66 7.06 -5.79 6.76
C VAL A 66 7.76 -5.35 8.03
N GLU A 67 8.96 -5.90 8.25
CA GLU A 67 9.92 -5.30 9.17
C GLU A 67 10.37 -3.96 8.59
N ALA A 68 9.55 -2.94 8.74
CA ALA A 68 10.01 -1.56 8.79
C ALA A 68 10.37 -1.23 10.25
N ARG A 69 11.23 -2.05 10.87
CA ARG A 69 11.92 -1.66 12.12
C ARG A 69 13.19 -0.93 11.73
N GLY A 70 13.02 0.34 11.36
CA GLY A 70 14.12 1.30 11.45
C GLY A 70 14.43 1.53 12.94
N ARG A 71 15.57 1.02 13.38
CA ARG A 71 16.40 1.76 14.36
C ARG A 71 17.33 2.65 13.56
#